data_AF-A0AAN7PLX3-F1
#
_entry.id   AF-A0AAN7PLX3-F1
#
_cell.length_a   1.000
_cell.length_b   1.000
_cell.length_c   1.000
_cell.angle_alpha   90.00
_cell.angle_beta   90.00
_cell.angle_gamma   90.00
#
_symmetry.space_group_name_H-M   'P 1'
#
loop_
_entity.id
_entity.type
_entity.pdbx_description
1 polymer ?
#
loop_
_entity_poly.entity_id
_entity_poly.type
_entity_poly.pdbx_seq_one_letter_code
_entity_poly.pdbx_strand_id
1 'polypeptide(L)'
;MKQYLPLGIRGVFDGVIENMHLHWKHRELVKLISKQKTLSFVEDMARLLEYKSGGVLVAIQRLSKGFALIYYRGKNYYRPISLRPRNLFTKAKALKRSIAM
;
A
#
# COMPACT_ATOMS: atom_id res chain seq x y z
N MET A 1 5.04 -8.47 14.61
CA MET A 1 4.41 -7.66 13.53
C MET A 1 3.75 -8.62 12.55
N LYS A 2 2.51 -8.36 12.11
CA LYS A 2 1.85 -9.22 11.10
C LYS A 2 2.67 -9.21 9.81
N GLN A 3 2.68 -10.31 9.07
CA GLN A 3 3.46 -10.42 7.83
C GLN A 3 2.83 -9.67 6.64
N TYR A 4 1.62 -9.13 6.82
CA TYR A 4 0.88 -8.45 5.77
C TYR A 4 0.16 -7.20 6.30
N LEU A 5 -0.13 -6.26 5.39
CA LEU A 5 -0.86 -5.03 5.65
C LEU A 5 -2.27 -5.15 5.04
N PRO A 6 -3.34 -5.04 5.82
CA PRO A 6 -4.69 -4.99 5.27
C PRO A 6 -4.96 -3.64 4.60
N LEU A 7 -5.34 -3.66 3.33
CA LEU A 7 -5.92 -2.54 2.58
C LEU A 7 -7.45 -2.64 2.66
N GLY A 8 -8.05 -1.72 3.42
CA GLY A 8 -9.50 -1.62 3.55
C GLY A 8 -10.12 -0.70 2.50
N ILE A 9 -11.40 -0.37 2.71
CA ILE A 9 -12.20 0.51 1.83
C ILE A 9 -11.55 1.88 1.56
N ARG A 10 -10.75 2.38 2.50
CA ARG A 10 -10.07 3.68 2.41
C ARG A 10 -9.03 3.74 1.28
N GLY A 11 -8.62 2.60 0.74
CA GLY A 11 -7.58 2.50 -0.28
C GLY A 11 -6.23 2.99 0.24
N VAL A 12 -5.48 3.66 -0.63
CA VAL A 12 -4.14 4.20 -0.33
C VAL A 12 -4.25 5.56 0.37
N PHE A 13 -3.63 5.68 1.54
CA PHE A 13 -3.55 6.90 2.34
C PHE A 13 -2.21 6.96 3.11
N ASP A 14 -1.91 8.07 3.77
CA ASP A 14 -0.61 8.33 4.42
C ASP A 14 -0.12 7.18 5.34
N GLY A 15 -1.00 6.64 6.17
CA GLY A 15 -0.69 5.53 7.08
C GLY A 15 -0.40 4.20 6.39
N VAL A 16 -0.82 3.99 5.14
CA VAL A 16 -0.45 2.78 4.38
C VAL A 16 1.03 2.83 4.01
N ILE A 17 1.47 3.97 3.48
CA ILE A 17 2.86 4.19 3.07
C ILE A 17 3.79 4.15 4.29
N GLU A 18 3.39 4.77 5.39
CA GLU A 18 4.11 4.68 6.66
C GLU A 18 4.29 3.22 7.10
N ASN A 19 3.23 2.42 7.06
CA ASN A 19 3.31 1.01 7.42
C ASN A 19 4.20 0.20 6.47
N MET A 20 4.24 0.53 5.17
CA MET A 20 5.17 -0.11 4.22
C MET A 20 6.61 0.17 4.62
N HIS A 21 6.97 1.43 4.87
CA HIS A 21 8.33 1.78 5.31
C HIS A 21 8.71 1.17 6.67
N LEU A 22 7.75 1.01 7.59
CA LEU A 22 7.97 0.30 8.85
C LEU A 22 8.24 -1.19 8.65
N HIS A 23 7.58 -1.85 7.69
CA HIS A 23 7.90 -3.23 7.32
C HIS A 23 9.26 -3.33 6.64
N TRP A 24 9.57 -2.38 5.76
CA TRP A 24 10.84 -2.33 5.04
C TRP A 24 12.06 -2.06 5.91
N LYS A 25 11.86 -1.59 7.15
CA LYS A 25 12.90 -1.50 8.17
C LYS A 25 13.47 -2.87 8.54
N HIS A 26 12.65 -3.92 8.51
CA HIS A 26 13.02 -5.24 9.02
C HIS A 26 12.96 -6.34 7.95
N ARG A 27 12.37 -6.05 6.79
CA ARG A 27 12.13 -7.01 5.70
C ARG A 27 12.32 -6.30 4.37
N GLU A 28 12.61 -7.04 3.32
CA GLU A 28 12.72 -6.41 2.00
C GLU A 28 11.40 -6.35 1.25
N LEU A 29 10.52 -7.29 1.57
CA LEU A 29 9.21 -7.45 0.95
C LEU A 29 8.10 -7.05 1.92
N VAL A 30 7.05 -6.47 1.37
CA VAL A 30 5.81 -6.18 2.08
C VAL A 30 4.63 -6.71 1.27
N LYS A 31 3.75 -7.46 1.93
CA LYS A 31 2.52 -8.00 1.34
C LYS A 31 1.34 -7.15 1.78
N LEU A 32 0.62 -6.54 0.85
CA LEU A 32 -0.63 -5.84 1.11
C LEU A 32 -1.81 -6.71 0.66
N ILE A 33 -2.83 -6.86 1.49
CA ILE A 33 -4.02 -7.65 1.18
C ILE A 33 -5.21 -6.71 1.04
N SER A 34 -5.74 -6.62 -0.17
CA SER A 34 -6.94 -5.87 -0.51
C SER A 34 -8.15 -6.80 -0.60
N LYS A 35 -9.30 -6.35 -0.08
CA LYS A 35 -10.60 -7.05 -0.23
C LYS A 35 -11.38 -6.60 -1.47
N GLN A 36 -10.78 -5.77 -2.32
CA GLN A 36 -11.42 -5.28 -3.54
C GLN A 36 -11.60 -6.43 -4.53
N LYS A 37 -12.71 -6.42 -5.27
CA LYS A 37 -13.06 -7.51 -6.21
C LYS A 37 -12.59 -7.25 -7.64
N THR A 38 -12.38 -5.99 -8.00
CA THR A 38 -12.07 -5.59 -9.37
C THR A 38 -10.57 -5.50 -9.58
N LEU A 39 -10.06 -6.17 -10.62
CA LEU A 39 -8.63 -6.17 -10.94
C LEU A 39 -8.13 -4.78 -11.33
N SER A 40 -8.86 -4.04 -12.17
CA SER A 40 -8.49 -2.68 -12.60
C SER A 40 -8.27 -1.73 -11.42
N PHE A 41 -9.15 -1.78 -10.42
CA PHE A 41 -9.01 -0.99 -9.20
C PHE A 41 -7.75 -1.36 -8.41
N VAL A 42 -7.38 -2.64 -8.40
CA VAL A 42 -6.16 -3.12 -7.74
C VAL A 42 -4.92 -2.68 -8.50
N GLU A 43 -4.94 -2.69 -9.82
CA GLU A 43 -3.86 -2.19 -10.66
C GLU A 43 -3.65 -0.68 -10.49
N ASP A 44 -4.71 0.11 -10.42
CA ASP A 44 -4.62 1.55 -10.18
C ASP A 44 -4.10 1.85 -8.77
N MET A 45 -4.56 1.11 -7.76
CA MET A 45 -3.95 1.18 -6.43
C MET A 45 -2.48 0.78 -6.46
N ALA A 46 -2.11 -0.20 -7.28
CA ALA A 46 -0.73 -0.67 -7.35
C ALA A 46 0.19 0.42 -7.90
N ARG A 47 -0.21 1.06 -9.00
CA ARG A 47 0.50 2.21 -9.59
C ARG A 47 0.64 3.36 -8.59
N LEU A 48 -0.44 3.67 -7.85
CA LEU A 48 -0.41 4.72 -6.85
C LEU A 48 0.53 4.38 -5.67
N LEU A 49 0.55 3.12 -5.23
CA LEU A 49 1.46 2.66 -4.18
C LEU A 49 2.92 2.72 -4.63
N GLU A 50 3.24 2.29 -5.85
CA GLU A 50 4.60 2.42 -6.40
C GLU A 50 5.04 3.88 -6.38
N TYR A 51 4.22 4.77 -6.97
CA TYR A 51 4.54 6.19 -7.04
C TYR A 51 4.72 6.85 -5.67
N LYS A 52 3.89 6.49 -4.67
CA LYS A 52 3.90 7.15 -3.36
C LYS A 52 4.90 6.55 -2.38
N SER A 53 5.22 5.26 -2.49
CA SER A 53 6.16 4.58 -1.59
C SER A 53 7.58 4.49 -2.15
N GLY A 54 7.74 4.60 -3.48
CA GLY A 54 9.00 4.30 -4.17
C GLY A 54 9.36 2.82 -4.20
N GLY A 55 8.47 1.94 -3.73
CA GLY A 55 8.64 0.49 -3.82
C GLY A 55 8.35 -0.03 -5.22
N VAL A 56 8.90 -1.19 -5.53
CA VAL A 56 8.73 -1.91 -6.80
C VAL A 56 7.65 -2.97 -6.63
N LEU A 57 6.62 -2.93 -7.45
CA LEU A 57 5.61 -3.99 -7.50
C LEU A 57 6.27 -5.26 -8.05
N VAL A 58 6.23 -6.33 -7.25
CA VAL A 58 6.77 -7.65 -7.63
C VAL A 58 5.68 -8.52 -8.25
N ALA A 59 4.50 -8.54 -7.64
CA ALA A 59 3.39 -9.37 -8.09
C ALA A 59 2.04 -8.88 -7.56
N ILE A 60 1.00 -9.09 -8.37
CA ILE A 60 -0.41 -9.05 -7.95
C ILE A 60 -0.95 -10.48 -7.99
N GLN A 61 -1.31 -11.01 -6.84
CA GLN A 61 -1.83 -12.38 -6.71
C GLN A 61 -3.32 -12.35 -6.38
N ARG A 62 -4.14 -13.08 -7.14
CA ARG A 62 -5.56 -13.26 -6.84
C ARG A 62 -5.72 -14.17 -5.62
N LEU A 63 -6.57 -13.77 -4.67
CA LEU A 63 -6.94 -14.53 -3.49
C LEU A 63 -8.43 -14.86 -3.51
N SER A 64 -8.87 -15.82 -2.67
CA SER A 64 -10.29 -16.19 -2.55
C SER A 64 -11.22 -15.03 -2.16
N LYS A 65 -10.70 -14.02 -1.45
CA LYS A 65 -11.47 -12.85 -0.97
C LYS A 65 -10.84 -11.51 -1.37
N GLY A 66 -10.16 -11.45 -2.51
CA GLY A 66 -9.59 -10.21 -3.06
C GLY A 66 -8.23 -10.42 -3.72
N PHE A 67 -7.26 -9.56 -3.42
CA PHE A 67 -5.93 -9.58 -4.05
C PHE A 67 -4.83 -9.34 -3.03
N ALA A 68 -3.68 -9.97 -3.24
CA ALA A 68 -2.44 -9.62 -2.57
C ALA A 68 -1.53 -8.86 -3.52
N LEU A 69 -0.98 -7.73 -3.07
CA LEU A 69 0.07 -7.00 -3.75
C LEU A 69 1.36 -7.20 -2.98
N ILE A 70 2.42 -7.59 -3.69
CA ILE A 70 3.74 -7.81 -3.10
C ILE A 70 4.66 -6.72 -3.61
N TYR A 71 5.28 -6.00 -2.68
CA TYR A 71 6.19 -4.90 -2.98
C TYR A 71 7.57 -5.15 -2.41
N TYR A 72 8.59 -4.87 -3.22
CA TYR A 72 9.97 -4.81 -2.81
C TYR A 72 10.40 -3.37 -2.54
N ARG A 73 11.19 -3.15 -1.50
CA ARG A 73 11.68 -1.82 -1.12
C ARG A 73 12.64 -1.18 -2.11
N GLY A 74 13.29 -1.98 -2.96
CA GLY A 74 14.38 -1.54 -3.85
C GLY A 74 15.77 -1.84 -3.28
N LYS A 75 16.75 -2.09 -4.17
CA LYS A 75 18.13 -2.45 -3.80
C LYS A 75 18.84 -1.34 -3.00
N ASN A 76 18.54 -0.09 -3.34
CA ASN A 76 19.11 1.10 -2.72
C ASN A 76 18.09 1.80 -1.79
N TYR A 77 17.29 1.02 -1.08
CA TYR A 77 16.28 1.59 -0.19
C TYR A 77 16.92 2.34 0.97
N TYR A 78 16.66 3.65 1.03
CA TYR A 78 16.93 4.48 2.20
C TYR A 78 15.61 4.82 2.87
N ARG A 79 15.52 4.53 4.17
CA ARG A 79 14.32 4.86 4.94
C ARG A 79 14.15 6.38 4.96
N PRO A 80 13.01 6.92 4.47
CA PRO A 80 12.81 8.35 4.46
C PRO A 80 12.71 8.88 5.89
N ILE A 81 13.22 10.10 6.11
CA ILE A 81 13.14 10.81 7.41
C ILE A 81 11.67 11.01 7.80
N SER A 82 10.82 11.35 6.83
CA SER A 82 9.38 11.42 7.00
C SER A 82 8.70 10.21 6.36
N LEU A 83 8.15 9.32 7.19
CA LEU A 83 7.46 8.10 6.72
C LEU A 83 6.06 8.40 6.16
N ARG A 84 5.47 9.53 6.54
CA ARG A 84 4.15 9.96 6.07
C ARG A 84 4.33 11.01 4.96
N PRO A 85 4.05 10.66 3.70
CA PRO A 85 4.08 11.64 2.63
C PRO A 85 2.96 12.67 2.86
N ARG A 86 3.30 13.96 2.84
CA ARG A 86 2.33 15.07 3.00
C ARG A 86 1.33 15.16 1.84
N ASN A 87 1.64 14.50 0.72
CA ASN A 87 0.89 14.53 -0.53
C ASN A 87 -0.18 13.41 -0.60
N LEU A 88 -0.57 12.83 0.55
CA LEU A 88 -1.64 11.84 0.65
C LEU A 88 -2.72 12.29 1.64
N PHE A 89 -3.92 11.73 1.46
CA PHE A 89 -5.00 11.93 2.40
C PHE A 89 -4.65 11.33 3.76
N THR A 90 -5.12 12.00 4.81
CA THR A 90 -5.17 11.41 6.16
C THR A 90 -6.22 10.30 6.19
N LYS A 91 -6.09 9.40 7.17
CA LYS A 91 -7.06 8.30 7.40
C LYS A 91 -8.53 8.74 7.38
N ALA A 92 -8.85 9.92 7.93
CA ALA A 92 -10.20 10.47 7.97
C ALA A 92 -10.67 10.97 6.59
N LYS A 93 -9.82 11.73 5.87
CA LYS A 93 -10.14 12.23 4.52
C LYS A 93 -10.29 11.09 3.51
N ALA A 94 -9.44 10.06 3.60
CA ALA A 94 -9.52 8.87 2.75
C ALA A 94 -10.84 8.10 2.92
N LEU A 95 -11.35 8.02 4.16
CA LEU A 95 -12.66 7.43 4.42
C LEU A 95 -13.79 8.24 3.80
N LYS A 96 -13.80 9.57 3.98
CA LYS A 96 -14.81 10.44 3.38
C LYS A 96 -14.87 10.29 1.86
N ARG A 97 -13.71 10.27 1.19
CA ARG A 97 -13.62 10.03 -0.25
C ARG A 97 -14.21 8.67 -0.66
N SER A 98 -13.87 7.62 0.08
CA SER A 98 -14.37 6.26 -0.20
C SER A 98 -15.88 6.11 -0.01
N ILE A 99 -16.53 6.95 0.79
CA ILE A 99 -17.99 6.92 0.99
C ILE A 99 -18.70 7.77 -0.08
N ALA A 100 -18.02 8.80 -0.61
CA ALA A 100 -18.58 9.69 -1.62
C ALA A 100 -18.49 9.16 -3.07
N MET A 101 -17.72 8.08 -3.29
CA MET A 101 -17.62 7.36 -4.56
C MET A 101 -18.50 6.12 -4.51
#